data_AF-A0A2P2KQP0-F1
#
_entry.id   AF-A0A2P2KQP0-F1
#
_cell.length_a   1.000
_cell.length_b   1.000
_cell.length_c   1.000
_cell.angle_alpha   90.00
_cell.angle_beta   90.00
_cell.angle_gamma   90.00
#
_symmetry.space_group_name_H-M   'P 1'
#
loop_
_entity.id
_entity.type
_entity.pdbx_description
1 polymer ?
#
loop_
_entity_poly.entity_id
_entity_poly.type
_entity_poly.pdbx_seq_one_letter_code
_entity_poly.pdbx_strand_id
1 'polypeptide(L)' 'MIAVSNAGYRAIAIDFRGYGLSEQPAEPEKGTIVDLVDDVAALLDTLGVSKV' A
#
# COMPACT_ATOMS: atom_id res chain seq x y z
N MET A 1 10.25 1.36 9.39
CA MET A 1 11.08 1.36 8.17
C MET A 1 12.38 2.19 8.32
N ILE A 2 13.09 2.10 9.45
CA ILE A 2 14.26 2.99 9.71
C ILE A 2 15.53 2.49 9.02
N ALA A 3 15.81 1.18 9.09
CA ALA A 3 17.05 0.61 8.55
C ALA A 3 17.21 0.86 7.04
N VAL A 4 16.15 0.62 6.26
CA VAL A 4 16.16 0.81 4.81
C VAL A 4 16.21 2.30 4.41
N SER A 5 15.55 3.19 5.15
CA SER A 5 15.69 4.63 4.92
C SER A 5 17.11 5.11 5.18
N ASN A 6 17.75 4.63 6.24
CA ASN A 6 19.15 4.93 6.53
C ASN A 6 20.11 4.34 5.49
N ALA A 7 19.72 3.27 4.80
CA ALA A 7 20.47 2.68 3.70
C ALA A 7 20.28 3.43 2.35
N GLY A 8 19.53 4.54 2.33
CA GLY A 8 19.36 5.40 1.15
C GLY A 8 18.12 5.10 0.30
N TYR A 9 17.20 4.24 0.76
CA TYR A 9 15.95 3.95 0.06
C TYR A 9 14.82 4.88 0.51
N ARG A 10 13.92 5.25 -0.40
CA ARG A 10 12.63 5.84 -0.02
C ARG A 10 11.70 4.73 0.46
N ALA A 11 11.63 4.52 1.78
CA ALA A 11 10.77 3.50 2.35
C ALA A 11 9.32 3.99 2.50
N ILE A 12 8.37 3.19 2.02
CA ILE A 12 6.93 3.43 2.15
C ILE A 12 6.33 2.21 2.85
N ALA A 13 5.60 2.43 3.93
CA ALA A 13 4.81 1.41 4.61
C ALA A 13 3.36 1.87 4.61
N ILE A 14 2.46 0.99 4.18
CA ILE A 14 1.03 1.26 4.11
C ILE A 14 0.28 0.30 5.01
N ASP A 15 -0.83 0.81 5.54
CA ASP A 15 -1.88 -0.03 6.08
C ASP A 15 -2.79 -0.45 4.91
N PHE A 16 -2.98 -1.76 4.71
CA PHE A 16 -3.94 -2.23 3.71
C PHE A 16 -5.38 -1.95 4.18
N ARG A 17 -6.32 -1.91 3.24
CA ARG A 17 -7.76 -1.89 3.56
C ARG A 17 -8.10 -2.95 4.62
N GLY A 18 -8.87 -2.55 5.63
CA GLY A 18 -9.20 -3.39 6.79
C GLY A 18 -8.15 -3.45 7.89
N TYR A 19 -7.04 -2.69 7.78
CA TYR A 19 -5.99 -2.63 8.81
C TYR A 19 -5.64 -1.20 9.18
N GLY A 20 -5.18 -1.03 10.43
CA GLY A 20 -4.60 0.22 10.92
C GLY A 20 -5.52 1.42 10.71
N LEU A 21 -5.04 2.42 9.97
CA LEU A 21 -5.77 3.64 9.66
C LEU A 21 -6.48 3.63 8.30
N SER A 22 -6.35 2.55 7.52
CA SER A 22 -7.03 2.42 6.23
C SER A 22 -8.46 1.92 6.39
N GLU A 23 -9.33 2.32 5.47
CA GLU A 23 -10.75 2.00 5.53
C GLU A 23 -10.98 0.49 5.53
N GLN A 24 -11.92 0.03 6.37
CA GLN A 24 -12.37 -1.35 6.38
C GLN A 24 -13.49 -1.54 5.35
N PRO A 25 -13.30 -2.39 4.33
CA PRO A 25 -14.36 -2.65 3.36
C PRO A 25 -15.61 -3.21 4.05
N ALA A 26 -16.77 -2.65 3.72
CA ALA A 26 -18.05 -3.14 4.24
C ALA A 26 -18.40 -4.52 3.65
N GLU A 27 -18.02 -4.76 2.40
CA GLU A 27 -18.28 -6.00 1.70
C GLU A 27 -17.09 -6.98 1.81
N PRO A 28 -17.32 -8.24 2.24
CA PRO A 28 -16.25 -9.21 2.48
C PRO A 28 -15.50 -9.61 1.20
N GLU A 29 -16.11 -9.47 0.03
CA GLU A 29 -15.48 -9.73 -1.26
C GLU A 29 -14.49 -8.64 -1.70
N LYS A 30 -14.49 -7.44 -1.10
CA LYS A 30 -13.59 -6.33 -1.48
C LYS A 30 -12.26 -6.35 -0.72
N GLY A 31 -11.81 -7.53 -0.31
CA GLY A 31 -10.52 -7.77 0.33
C GLY A 31 -9.74 -8.88 -0.34
N THR A 32 -10.01 -9.16 -1.61
CA THR A 32 -9.28 -10.20 -2.34
C THR A 32 -7.84 -9.79 -2.60
N ILE A 33 -6.98 -10.76 -2.94
CA ILE A 33 -5.61 -10.45 -3.32
C ILE A 33 -5.54 -9.51 -4.55
N VAL A 34 -6.53 -9.57 -5.44
CA VAL A 34 -6.60 -8.69 -6.62
C VAL A 34 -6.86 -7.25 -6.19
N ASP A 35 -7.79 -7.03 -5.27
CA ASP A 35 -8.05 -5.71 -4.69
C ASP A 35 -6.81 -5.09 -4.04
N LEU A 36 -6.03 -5.91 -3.30
CA LEU A 36 -4.80 -5.44 -2.65
C LEU A 36 -3.70 -5.09 -3.66
N VAL A 37 -3.62 -5.80 -4.78
CA VAL A 37 -2.68 -5.49 -5.87
C VAL A 37 -3.06 -4.16 -6.53
N ASP A 38 -4.36 -3.96 -6.80
CA ASP A 38 -4.87 -2.73 -7.39
C ASP A 38 -4.63 -1.51 -6.46
N ASP A 39 -4.77 -1.69 -5.15
CA ASP A 39 -4.44 -0.65 -4.16
C ASP A 39 -2.96 -0.23 -4.22
N VAL A 40 -2.05 -1.19 -4.32
CA VAL A 40 -0.61 -0.90 -4.41
C VAL A 40 -0.30 -0.19 -5.72
N ALA A 41 -0.86 -0.64 -6.84
CA ALA A 41 -0.67 0.01 -8.14
C ALA A 41 -1.18 1.46 -8.11
N ALA A 42 -2.40 1.68 -7.63
CA ALA A 42 -3.01 3.01 -7.53
C ALA A 42 -2.22 3.94 -6.58
N LEU A 43 -1.69 3.41 -5.47
CA LEU A 43 -0.82 4.16 -4.56
C LEU A 43 0.46 4.60 -5.27
N LEU A 44 1.15 3.69 -5.99
CA LEU A 44 2.38 4.02 -6.70
C LEU A 44 2.15 5.08 -7.78
N ASP A 45 1.06 4.95 -8.53
CA ASP A 45 0.63 5.95 -9.51
C ASP A 45 0.37 7.32 -8.86
N THR A 46 -0.37 7.34 -7.74
CA THR A 46 -0.66 8.56 -6.98
C THR A 46 0.62 9.23 -6.45
N LEU A 47 1.61 8.43 -6.06
CA LEU A 47 2.91 8.90 -5.59
C LEU A 47 3.91 9.22 -6.72
N GLY A 48 3.52 9.03 -7.99
CA GLY A 48 4.39 9.25 -9.16
C GLY A 48 5.57 8.28 -9.24
N VAL A 49 5.44 7.08 -8.67
CA VAL A 49 6.50 6.05 -8.63
C VAL A 49 6.28 5.06 -9.76
N SER A 50 7.05 5.20 -10.85
CA SER A 50 6.94 4.33 -12.02
C SER A 50 7.56 2.95 -11.85
N LYS A 51 8.36 2.74 -10.80
CA LYS A 51 9.02 1.46 -10.47
C LYS A 51 9.44 1.39 -9.01
N VAL A 52 9.35 0.19 -8.43
CA VAL A 52 9.84 -0.18 -7.09
C VAL A 52 10.81 -1.36 -7.15
#